data_AF-W1JCD8-F1
#
_entry.id   AF-W1JCD8-F1
#
_cell.length_a   1.000
_cell.length_b   1.000
_cell.length_c   1.000
_cell.angle_alpha   90.00
_cell.angle_beta   90.00
_cell.angle_gamma   90.00
#
_symmetry.space_group_name_H-M   'P 1'
#
loop_
_entity.id
_entity.type
_entity.pdbx_description
1 polymer ?
#
loop_
_entity_poly.entity_id
_entity_poly.type
_entity_poly.pdbx_seq_one_letter_code
_entity_poly.pdbx_strand_id
1 'polypeptide(L)'
;MFAVMIILLVLSVLIGWFTLPRWLPLIASHWLPQGMTLSLTQPKWEKDILLLDHLSLQIQECELLRISGLSAGYSRNKQGTERYWDLHIAEVYSQSQCLSQLPATNTQPAPLSISVSEILSSIPAIKLVIDHFVPAPWQEFAGKLKFDSSRQGHRIEGQLSGSQYSEPLLMELEWQGQNGKFTVTQLNTHTQPKADNVHEKNEPQLWAELPWSFSQSQFVIRNGKWRWISAAQPLSGGVDLTLEQWKKGFNGMKVSGRVNLLTQNEFGKGNVVLSIKPTPISLTNAHIPLQLTGQMNRGQMIITMSLPAIVTGSLATPKITFQPGSLFRGWGKVSENFTVKEARLPLAGTYLTRNGFTGRLQAIVTAKESYWGTFRLHFDGYAEDFIPDQGNWNWRYWGNGDLPPLKAKWDISGKGSWKQSQITVNALNTGFDTIEYGLVQMKAPRLQLMKPLVWERSVTKPALMGDLQLSALRTDFRSGGFLPPVEFRATLTG
;
A
#
# COMPACT_ATOMS: atom_id res chain seq x y z
N MET A 1 27.13 13.99 -67.71
CA MET A 1 27.50 13.79 -66.30
C MET A 1 26.37 14.09 -65.32
N PHE A 2 25.72 15.26 -65.39
CA PHE A 2 24.69 15.66 -64.42
C PHE A 2 23.48 14.70 -64.33
N ALA A 3 22.96 14.24 -65.46
CA ALA A 3 21.84 13.28 -65.50
C ALA A 3 22.19 11.91 -64.89
N VAL A 4 23.41 11.41 -65.14
CA VAL A 4 23.90 10.15 -64.57
C VAL A 4 24.02 10.26 -63.04
N MET A 5 24.48 11.41 -62.54
CA MET A 5 24.60 11.67 -61.11
C MET A 5 23.23 11.72 -60.41
N ILE A 6 22.22 12.33 -61.04
CA ILE A 6 20.84 12.35 -60.53
C ILE A 6 20.25 10.94 -60.52
N ILE A 7 20.44 10.17 -61.59
CA ILE A 7 19.93 8.79 -61.67
C ILE A 7 20.56 7.92 -60.58
N LEU A 8 21.88 8.02 -60.37
CA LEU A 8 22.58 7.30 -59.30
C LEU A 8 22.10 7.70 -57.91
N LEU A 9 21.81 8.99 -57.68
CA LEU A 9 21.25 9.48 -56.42
C LEU A 9 19.83 8.95 -56.18
N VAL A 10 18.98 8.95 -57.21
CA VAL A 10 17.61 8.42 -57.11
C VAL A 10 17.65 6.92 -56.84
N LEU A 11 18.52 6.18 -57.53
CA LEU A 11 18.73 4.76 -57.30
C LEU A 11 19.27 4.48 -55.90
N SER A 12 20.20 5.27 -55.39
CA SER A 12 20.73 5.07 -54.02
C SER A 12 19.66 5.32 -52.96
N VAL A 13 18.81 6.34 -53.14
CA VAL A 13 17.68 6.62 -52.25
C VAL A 13 16.64 5.48 -52.31
N LEU A 14 16.31 4.99 -53.50
CA LEU A 14 15.37 3.88 -53.67
C LEU A 14 15.91 2.58 -53.06
N ILE A 15 17.17 2.23 -53.35
CA ILE A 15 17.82 1.04 -52.77
C ILE A 15 17.88 1.18 -51.25
N GLY A 16 18.26 2.36 -50.74
CA GLY A 16 18.24 2.66 -49.31
C GLY A 16 16.85 2.45 -48.72
N TRP A 17 15.79 2.91 -49.38
CA TRP A 17 14.41 2.72 -48.92
C TRP A 17 13.99 1.23 -48.89
N PHE A 18 14.21 0.50 -49.98
CA PHE A 18 13.80 -0.92 -50.10
C PHE A 18 14.68 -1.89 -49.31
N THR A 19 15.83 -1.45 -48.81
CA THR A 19 16.71 -2.25 -47.95
C THR A 19 16.75 -1.74 -46.51
N LEU A 20 15.82 -0.86 -46.13
CA LEU A 20 15.76 -0.21 -44.81
C LEU A 20 15.79 -1.21 -43.64
N PRO A 21 15.04 -2.33 -43.66
CA PRO A 21 15.15 -3.37 -42.62
C PRO A 21 16.54 -4.01 -42.47
N ARG A 22 17.41 -3.90 -43.48
CA ARG A 22 18.75 -4.51 -43.45
C ARG A 22 19.81 -3.55 -42.92
N TRP A 23 19.77 -2.28 -43.32
CA TRP A 23 20.82 -1.33 -42.91
C TRP A 23 20.46 -0.54 -41.66
N LEU A 24 19.17 -0.24 -41.41
CA LEU A 24 18.77 0.58 -40.25
C LEU A 24 19.18 -0.07 -38.92
N PRO A 25 18.97 -1.39 -38.70
CA PRO A 25 19.49 -2.07 -37.51
C PRO A 25 21.00 -1.92 -37.29
N LEU A 26 21.78 -2.01 -38.37
CA LEU A 26 23.25 -1.91 -38.33
C LEU A 26 23.71 -0.49 -37.95
N ILE A 27 22.96 0.53 -38.37
CA ILE A 27 23.26 1.92 -37.97
C ILE A 27 22.79 2.15 -36.53
N ALA A 28 21.58 1.69 -36.19
CA ALA A 28 21.01 1.84 -34.85
C ALA A 28 21.88 1.16 -33.78
N SER A 29 22.56 0.05 -34.09
CA SER A 29 23.46 -0.63 -33.15
C SER A 29 24.64 0.23 -32.67
N HIS A 30 24.96 1.34 -33.36
CA HIS A 30 25.99 2.27 -32.88
C HIS A 30 25.49 3.16 -31.72
N TRP A 31 24.18 3.36 -31.62
CA TRP A 31 23.56 4.20 -30.58
C TRP A 31 22.84 3.37 -29.51
N LEU A 32 22.56 2.10 -29.80
CA LEU A 32 21.99 1.16 -28.85
C LEU A 32 23.07 0.61 -27.89
N PRO A 33 22.71 0.35 -26.61
CA PRO A 33 23.57 -0.38 -25.68
C PRO A 33 24.07 -1.73 -26.24
N GLN A 34 25.24 -2.16 -25.75
CA GLN A 34 25.80 -3.46 -26.14
C GLN A 34 24.82 -4.60 -25.83
N GLY A 35 24.63 -5.49 -26.81
CA GLY A 35 23.71 -6.63 -26.71
C GLY A 35 22.27 -6.35 -27.12
N MET A 36 21.92 -5.12 -27.50
CA MET A 36 20.61 -4.79 -28.07
C MET A 36 20.58 -4.95 -29.60
N THR A 37 19.54 -5.58 -30.12
CA THR A 37 19.26 -5.71 -31.55
C THR A 37 17.91 -5.08 -31.87
N LEU A 38 17.86 -4.30 -32.94
CA LEU A 38 16.64 -3.72 -33.49
C LEU A 38 16.22 -4.53 -34.72
N SER A 39 14.95 -4.91 -34.82
CA SER A 39 14.41 -5.49 -36.05
C SER A 39 13.09 -4.82 -36.43
N LEU A 40 12.84 -4.68 -37.73
CA LEU A 40 11.63 -4.04 -38.23
C LEU A 40 11.21 -4.62 -39.59
N THR A 41 9.93 -4.52 -39.90
CA THR A 41 9.42 -4.85 -41.24
C THR A 41 9.68 -3.72 -42.23
N GLN A 42 9.47 -4.01 -43.53
CA GLN A 42 9.59 -3.00 -44.57
C GLN A 42 8.50 -1.92 -44.39
N PRO A 43 8.86 -0.65 -44.17
CA PRO A 43 7.87 0.42 -44.07
C PRO A 43 7.17 0.64 -45.42
N LYS A 44 5.88 0.94 -45.38
CA LYS A 44 5.03 1.23 -46.54
C LYS A 44 4.49 2.64 -46.44
N TRP A 45 4.36 3.34 -47.58
CA TRP A 45 3.68 4.62 -47.63
C TRP A 45 2.29 4.44 -48.22
N GLU A 46 1.26 4.92 -47.53
CA GLU A 46 -0.11 4.99 -48.02
C GLU A 46 -0.68 6.39 -47.76
N LYS A 47 -1.00 7.14 -48.81
CA LYS A 47 -1.67 8.46 -48.72
C LYS A 47 -1.03 9.39 -47.67
N ASP A 48 0.29 9.56 -47.76
CA ASP A 48 1.13 10.38 -46.85
C ASP A 48 1.25 9.86 -45.40
N ILE A 49 0.84 8.63 -45.14
CA ILE A 49 1.02 7.93 -43.86
C ILE A 49 2.08 6.84 -44.04
N LEU A 50 3.05 6.80 -43.14
CA LEU A 50 4.03 5.73 -43.03
C LEU A 50 3.45 4.61 -42.17
N LEU A 51 3.36 3.41 -42.72
CA LEU A 51 2.91 2.20 -42.04
C LEU A 51 4.07 1.26 -41.77
N LEU A 52 4.12 0.70 -40.56
CA LEU A 52 5.10 -0.28 -40.13
C LEU A 52 4.39 -1.39 -39.35
N ASP A 53 4.36 -2.59 -39.96
CA ASP A 53 3.61 -3.73 -39.41
C ASP A 53 4.20 -4.22 -38.08
N HIS A 54 5.52 -4.26 -37.95
CA HIS A 54 6.21 -4.78 -36.76
C HIS A 54 7.58 -4.11 -36.55
N LEU A 55 7.88 -3.80 -35.29
CA LEU A 55 9.16 -3.30 -34.81
C LEU A 55 9.45 -3.98 -33.47
N SER A 56 10.63 -4.56 -33.32
CA SER A 56 11.06 -5.14 -32.04
C SER A 56 12.46 -4.69 -31.65
N LEU A 57 12.66 -4.56 -30.34
CA LEU A 57 13.93 -4.32 -29.70
C LEU A 57 14.17 -5.47 -28.74
N GLN A 58 15.29 -6.19 -28.94
CA GLN A 58 15.64 -7.36 -28.16
C GLN A 58 16.99 -7.14 -27.48
N ILE A 59 17.15 -7.69 -26.28
CA ILE A 59 18.44 -7.81 -25.60
C ILE A 59 18.80 -9.30 -25.65
N GLN A 60 19.83 -9.67 -26.41
CA GLN A 60 20.14 -11.08 -26.69
C GLN A 60 18.90 -11.84 -27.22
N GLU A 61 18.33 -12.76 -26.45
CA GLU A 61 17.11 -13.53 -26.79
C GLU A 61 15.84 -12.99 -26.09
N CYS A 62 15.93 -11.87 -25.34
CA CYS A 62 14.84 -11.29 -24.56
C CYS A 62 14.19 -10.13 -25.33
N GLU A 63 12.92 -10.27 -25.70
CA GLU A 63 12.17 -9.21 -26.38
C GLU A 63 11.77 -8.10 -25.41
N LEU A 64 12.61 -7.05 -25.32
CA LEU A 64 12.39 -5.90 -24.43
C LEU A 64 11.15 -5.09 -24.83
N LEU A 65 10.97 -4.88 -26.13
CA LEU A 65 9.88 -4.07 -26.67
C LEU A 65 9.43 -4.64 -28.01
N ARG A 66 8.12 -4.82 -28.17
CA ARG A 66 7.48 -5.17 -29.44
C ARG A 66 6.37 -4.16 -29.74
N ILE A 67 6.39 -3.61 -30.94
CA ILE A 67 5.44 -2.62 -31.44
C ILE A 67 4.82 -3.20 -32.71
N SER A 68 3.48 -3.25 -32.74
CA SER A 68 2.72 -3.78 -33.87
C SER A 68 1.76 -2.74 -34.42
N GLY A 69 1.65 -2.66 -35.75
CA GLY A 69 0.72 -1.77 -36.45
C GLY A 69 0.98 -0.29 -36.17
N LEU A 70 2.23 0.16 -36.30
CA LEU A 70 2.58 1.57 -36.20
C LEU A 70 2.14 2.29 -37.49
N SER A 71 1.42 3.38 -37.33
CA SER A 71 1.14 4.35 -38.39
C SER A 71 1.62 5.74 -37.96
N ALA A 72 2.24 6.46 -38.89
CA ALA A 72 2.82 7.77 -38.64
C ALA A 72 2.49 8.72 -39.79
N GLY A 73 1.67 9.73 -39.52
CA GLY A 73 1.34 10.80 -40.45
C GLY A 73 1.87 12.15 -39.97
N TYR A 74 2.08 13.09 -40.89
CA TYR A 74 2.41 14.47 -40.54
C TYR A 74 1.25 15.39 -40.88
N SER A 75 0.47 15.74 -39.85
CA SER A 75 -0.83 16.38 -39.99
C SER A 75 -0.81 17.85 -39.54
N ARG A 76 -1.86 18.60 -39.89
CA ARG A 76 -2.11 19.98 -39.42
C ARG A 76 -3.25 20.00 -38.42
N ASN A 77 -3.16 20.89 -37.44
CA ASN A 77 -4.28 21.15 -36.53
C ASN A 77 -5.48 21.75 -37.28
N LYS A 78 -6.68 21.68 -36.67
CA LYS A 78 -7.92 22.21 -37.28
C LYS A 78 -7.87 23.71 -37.61
N GLN A 79 -6.97 24.45 -36.97
CA GLN A 79 -6.77 25.88 -37.16
C GLN A 79 -5.70 26.21 -38.22
N GLY A 80 -5.04 25.20 -38.80
CA GLY A 80 -4.02 25.33 -39.85
C GLY A 80 -2.67 25.91 -39.42
N THR A 81 -2.49 26.24 -38.13
CA THR A 81 -1.35 27.00 -37.61
C THR A 81 -0.18 26.15 -37.12
N GLU A 82 -0.42 24.89 -36.74
CA GLU A 82 0.60 24.01 -36.16
C GLU A 82 0.58 22.62 -36.83
N ARG A 83 1.78 22.12 -37.15
CA ARG A 83 1.99 20.76 -37.67
C ARG A 83 2.43 19.85 -36.55
N TYR A 84 1.94 18.62 -36.53
CA TYR A 84 2.28 17.62 -35.53
C TYR A 84 2.42 16.24 -36.19
N TRP A 85 3.20 15.38 -35.56
CA TRP A 85 3.20 13.95 -35.89
C TRP A 85 1.99 13.29 -35.28
N ASP A 86 1.18 12.62 -36.09
CA ASP A 86 0.07 11.80 -35.67
C ASP A 86 0.52 10.34 -35.73
N LEU A 87 0.79 9.77 -34.56
CA LEU A 87 1.30 8.43 -34.37
C LEU A 87 0.20 7.56 -33.75
N HIS A 88 -0.12 6.45 -34.40
CA HIS A 88 -1.05 5.48 -33.86
C HIS A 88 -0.40 4.10 -33.88
N ILE A 89 -0.51 3.37 -32.77
CA ILE A 89 0.06 2.05 -32.57
C ILE A 89 -1.04 1.13 -32.06
N ALA A 90 -1.23 -0.01 -32.72
CA ALA A 90 -2.22 -0.99 -32.30
C ALA A 90 -1.84 -1.67 -30.98
N GLU A 91 -0.60 -2.16 -30.89
CA GLU A 91 -0.14 -2.88 -29.70
C GLU A 91 1.32 -2.56 -29.38
N VAL A 92 1.60 -2.40 -28.09
CA VAL A 92 2.96 -2.31 -27.56
C VAL A 92 3.10 -3.28 -26.40
N TYR A 93 3.98 -4.25 -26.52
CA TYR A 93 4.39 -5.15 -25.45
C TYR A 93 5.77 -4.74 -24.94
N SER A 94 5.94 -4.62 -23.62
CA SER A 94 7.21 -4.20 -23.00
C SER A 94 7.58 -5.10 -21.83
N GLN A 95 8.75 -5.74 -21.90
CA GLN A 95 9.25 -6.65 -20.86
C GLN A 95 10.43 -6.03 -20.12
N SER A 96 10.13 -5.26 -19.08
CA SER A 96 11.13 -4.53 -18.29
C SER A 96 12.20 -5.42 -17.66
N GLN A 97 11.90 -6.70 -17.40
CA GLN A 97 12.86 -7.68 -16.86
C GLN A 97 14.07 -7.91 -17.78
N CYS A 98 13.94 -7.69 -19.10
CA CYS A 98 15.06 -7.82 -20.03
C CYS A 98 16.20 -6.84 -19.71
N LEU A 99 15.91 -5.69 -19.08
CA LEU A 99 16.94 -4.71 -18.68
C LEU A 99 17.96 -5.27 -17.68
N SER A 100 17.60 -6.32 -16.93
CA SER A 100 18.54 -7.00 -16.01
C SER A 100 19.66 -7.75 -16.72
N GLN A 101 19.49 -8.05 -18.01
CA GLN A 101 20.49 -8.74 -18.85
C GLN A 101 21.50 -7.78 -19.46
N LEU A 102 21.31 -6.46 -19.31
CA LEU A 102 22.27 -5.49 -19.78
C LEU A 102 23.58 -5.61 -18.99
N PRO A 103 24.74 -5.58 -19.67
CA PRO A 103 26.02 -5.64 -18.99
C PRO A 103 26.13 -4.46 -18.01
N ALA A 104 26.49 -4.76 -16.76
CA ALA A 104 26.73 -3.74 -15.75
C ALA A 104 27.95 -2.91 -16.17
N THR A 105 27.72 -1.70 -16.66
CA THR A 105 28.80 -0.76 -16.96
C THR A 105 29.38 -0.29 -15.62
N ASN A 106 30.49 -0.88 -15.18
CA ASN A 106 31.21 -0.53 -13.96
C ASN A 106 31.86 0.87 -14.00
N THR A 107 31.81 1.56 -15.14
CA THR A 107 32.14 2.97 -15.23
C THR A 107 30.91 3.79 -14.88
N GLN A 108 30.99 4.47 -13.74
CA GLN A 108 30.06 5.53 -13.36
C GLN A 108 29.93 6.48 -14.56
N PRO A 109 28.78 6.53 -15.26
CA PRO A 109 28.64 7.39 -16.40
C PRO A 109 28.93 8.81 -15.94
N ALA A 110 29.80 9.53 -16.66
CA ALA A 110 29.97 10.95 -16.43
C ALA A 110 28.57 11.57 -16.37
N PRO A 111 28.27 12.45 -15.39
CA PRO A 111 26.93 12.99 -15.25
C PRO A 111 26.57 13.65 -16.58
N LEU A 112 25.60 13.07 -17.28
CA LEU A 112 25.03 13.67 -18.48
C LEU A 112 24.57 15.07 -18.05
N SER A 113 25.26 16.10 -18.52
CA SER A 113 25.00 17.50 -18.17
C SER A 113 23.72 18.03 -18.84
N ILE A 114 22.98 17.17 -19.55
CA ILE A 114 21.75 17.51 -20.25
C ILE A 114 20.68 17.83 -19.20
N SER A 115 20.12 19.04 -19.25
CA SER A 115 19.09 19.42 -18.30
C SER A 115 17.77 18.72 -18.64
N VAL A 116 17.12 18.10 -17.65
CA VAL A 116 15.76 17.53 -17.83
C VAL A 116 14.77 18.59 -18.36
N SER A 117 14.92 19.85 -17.96
CA SER A 117 14.10 20.93 -18.51
C SER A 117 14.30 21.13 -20.02
N GLU A 118 15.53 20.96 -20.52
CA GLU A 118 15.86 21.08 -21.94
C GLU A 118 15.29 19.90 -22.73
N ILE A 119 15.35 18.68 -22.19
CA ILE A 119 14.75 17.49 -22.80
C ILE A 119 13.23 17.70 -22.92
N LEU A 120 12.57 18.09 -21.82
CA LEU A 120 11.12 18.31 -21.82
C LEU A 120 10.70 19.45 -22.77
N SER A 121 11.48 20.54 -22.88
CA SER A 121 11.18 21.63 -23.82
C SER A 121 11.46 21.29 -25.28
N SER A 122 12.24 20.23 -25.55
CA SER A 122 12.63 19.83 -26.91
C SER A 122 11.71 18.78 -27.51
N ILE A 123 10.69 18.31 -26.78
CA ILE A 123 9.73 17.34 -27.30
C ILE A 123 8.92 18.01 -28.42
N PRO A 124 8.93 17.48 -29.66
CA PRO A 124 8.18 18.06 -30.75
C PRO A 124 6.66 17.90 -30.55
N ALA A 125 5.88 18.60 -31.38
CA ALA A 125 4.44 18.41 -31.41
C ALA A 125 4.09 17.02 -31.94
N ILE A 126 3.55 16.17 -31.05
CA ILE A 126 3.23 14.77 -31.32
C ILE A 126 1.88 14.46 -30.68
N LYS A 127 1.04 13.71 -31.39
CA LYS A 127 -0.06 12.94 -30.81
C LYS A 127 0.26 11.48 -31.00
N LEU A 128 0.36 10.74 -29.92
CA LEU A 128 0.62 9.31 -29.92
C LEU A 128 -0.54 8.61 -29.23
N VAL A 129 -1.13 7.63 -29.90
CA VAL A 129 -2.15 6.75 -29.34
C VAL A 129 -1.67 5.31 -29.44
N ILE A 130 -1.61 4.63 -28.30
CA ILE A 130 -1.36 3.20 -28.21
C ILE A 130 -2.66 2.56 -27.74
N ASP A 131 -3.31 1.78 -28.60
CA ASP A 131 -4.61 1.17 -28.27
C ASP A 131 -4.47 0.11 -27.18
N HIS A 132 -3.40 -0.70 -27.23
CA HIS A 132 -3.12 -1.72 -26.23
C HIS A 132 -1.64 -1.73 -25.82
N PHE A 133 -1.34 -1.19 -24.65
CA PHE A 133 -0.03 -1.29 -24.00
C PHE A 133 -0.06 -2.41 -22.97
N VAL A 134 0.89 -3.35 -23.04
CA VAL A 134 1.02 -4.49 -22.13
C VAL A 134 2.39 -4.44 -21.44
N PRO A 135 2.44 -3.93 -20.18
CA PRO A 135 3.68 -3.96 -19.40
C PRO A 135 3.87 -5.33 -18.75
N ALA A 136 4.89 -6.08 -19.14
CA ALA A 136 5.28 -7.33 -18.48
C ALA A 136 6.31 -7.08 -17.35
N PRO A 137 6.15 -7.73 -16.17
CA PRO A 137 5.23 -8.82 -15.85
C PRO A 137 3.88 -8.39 -15.23
N TRP A 138 3.43 -7.15 -15.45
CA TRP A 138 2.20 -6.60 -14.85
C TRP A 138 1.06 -6.46 -15.87
N GLN A 139 0.70 -7.56 -16.52
CA GLN A 139 -0.31 -7.55 -17.60
C GLN A 139 -1.70 -7.10 -17.10
N GLU A 140 -1.96 -7.17 -15.79
CA GLU A 140 -3.15 -6.60 -15.13
C GLU A 140 -3.29 -5.08 -15.28
N PHE A 141 -2.22 -4.38 -15.67
CA PHE A 141 -2.22 -2.95 -15.96
C PHE A 141 -2.24 -2.65 -17.46
N ALA A 142 -2.54 -3.65 -18.29
CA ALA A 142 -2.67 -3.44 -19.73
C ALA A 142 -3.85 -2.50 -20.04
N GLY A 143 -3.67 -1.64 -21.03
CA GLY A 143 -4.68 -0.63 -21.34
C GLY A 143 -4.27 0.34 -22.43
N LYS A 144 -5.10 1.36 -22.64
CA LYS A 144 -4.87 2.39 -23.64
C LYS A 144 -3.96 3.48 -23.08
N LEU A 145 -2.95 3.88 -23.85
CA LEU A 145 -2.09 5.03 -23.55
C LEU A 145 -2.25 6.10 -24.63
N LYS A 146 -2.26 7.36 -24.22
CA LYS A 146 -2.16 8.50 -25.13
C LYS A 146 -1.09 9.45 -24.63
N PHE A 147 -0.38 10.05 -25.57
CA PHE A 147 0.55 11.11 -25.31
C PHE A 147 0.31 12.26 -26.29
N ASP A 148 -0.09 13.41 -25.76
CA ASP A 148 -0.25 14.64 -26.49
C ASP A 148 0.88 15.59 -26.09
N SER A 149 1.64 16.08 -27.07
CA SER A 149 2.71 17.07 -26.89
C SER A 149 2.44 18.25 -27.81
N SER A 150 2.44 19.45 -27.24
CA SER A 150 2.22 20.70 -27.97
C SER A 150 3.00 21.85 -27.33
N ARG A 151 2.99 23.03 -27.95
CA ARG A 151 3.54 24.26 -27.33
C ARG A 151 2.83 24.65 -26.03
N GLN A 152 1.59 24.21 -25.82
CA GLN A 152 0.80 24.51 -24.62
C GLN A 152 1.12 23.60 -23.44
N GLY A 153 1.87 22.52 -23.68
CA GLY A 153 2.22 21.54 -22.67
C GLY A 153 2.15 20.12 -23.22
N HIS A 154 2.45 19.18 -22.33
CA HIS A 154 2.46 17.76 -22.60
C HIS A 154 1.50 17.06 -21.65
N ARG A 155 0.90 15.97 -22.14
CA ARG A 155 -0.09 15.21 -21.40
C ARG A 155 0.03 13.74 -21.74
N ILE A 156 0.23 12.90 -20.74
CA ILE A 156 0.15 11.45 -20.84
C ILE A 156 -1.15 11.01 -20.17
N GLU A 157 -2.01 10.33 -20.90
CA GLU A 157 -3.22 9.70 -20.36
C GLU A 157 -3.03 8.17 -20.41
N GLY A 158 -3.33 7.49 -19.32
CA GLY A 158 -3.37 6.03 -19.27
C GLY A 158 -4.66 5.54 -18.63
N GLN A 159 -5.32 4.59 -19.28
CA GLN A 159 -6.51 3.93 -18.75
C GLN A 159 -6.14 2.56 -18.18
N LEU A 160 -6.43 2.37 -16.89
CA LEU A 160 -6.17 1.15 -16.15
C LEU A 160 -7.49 0.40 -15.88
N SER A 161 -7.55 -0.87 -16.26
CA SER A 161 -8.67 -1.75 -15.95
C SER A 161 -8.14 -2.98 -15.20
N GLY A 162 -8.34 -3.03 -13.88
CA GLY A 162 -7.89 -4.15 -13.05
C GLY A 162 -9.07 -4.89 -12.41
N SER A 163 -8.95 -6.19 -12.17
CA SER A 163 -10.03 -7.00 -11.57
C SER A 163 -10.47 -6.53 -10.18
N GLN A 164 -9.60 -5.80 -9.47
CA GLN A 164 -9.91 -5.20 -8.17
C GLN A 164 -10.79 -3.94 -8.25
N TYR A 165 -11.02 -3.37 -9.44
CA TYR A 165 -11.83 -2.16 -9.64
C TYR A 165 -13.00 -2.47 -10.58
N SER A 166 -14.21 -2.06 -10.18
CA SER A 166 -15.42 -2.22 -11.00
C SER A 166 -15.45 -1.31 -12.23
N GLU A 167 -14.66 -0.24 -12.21
CA GLU A 167 -14.62 0.80 -13.22
C GLU A 167 -13.16 1.15 -13.55
N PRO A 168 -12.85 1.55 -14.79
CA PRO A 168 -11.49 1.88 -15.16
C PRO A 168 -11.01 3.17 -14.48
N LEU A 169 -9.73 3.20 -14.11
CA LEU A 169 -9.07 4.39 -13.60
C LEU A 169 -8.38 5.12 -14.75
N LEU A 170 -8.62 6.42 -14.85
CA LEU A 170 -7.88 7.32 -15.72
C LEU A 170 -6.75 7.97 -14.92
N MET A 171 -5.51 7.71 -15.33
CA MET A 171 -4.32 8.37 -14.82
C MET A 171 -3.86 9.40 -15.85
N GLU A 172 -3.69 10.65 -15.43
CA GLU A 172 -3.25 11.72 -16.32
C GLU A 172 -2.04 12.42 -15.70
N LEU A 173 -0.98 12.55 -16.47
CA LEU A 173 0.21 13.34 -16.15
C LEU A 173 0.29 14.49 -17.13
N GLU A 174 0.04 15.71 -16.66
CA GLU A 174 0.14 16.93 -17.45
C GLU A 174 1.31 17.79 -16.97
N TRP A 175 2.03 18.43 -17.88
CA TRP A 175 3.07 19.37 -17.52
C TRP A 175 3.37 20.41 -18.58
N GLN A 176 3.88 21.54 -18.12
CA GLN A 176 4.43 22.61 -18.96
C GLN A 176 5.69 23.17 -18.30
N GLY A 177 6.82 23.04 -18.98
CA GLY A 177 8.12 23.42 -18.43
C GLY A 177 8.47 22.60 -17.19
N GLN A 178 8.58 23.28 -16.04
CA GLN A 178 9.03 22.70 -14.76
C GLN A 178 7.89 22.40 -13.78
N ASN A 179 6.64 22.59 -14.19
CA ASN A 179 5.46 22.37 -13.36
C ASN A 179 4.50 21.41 -14.05
N GLY A 180 3.79 20.63 -13.26
CA GLY A 180 2.78 19.72 -13.76
C GLY A 180 1.86 19.22 -12.66
N LYS A 181 1.01 18.29 -13.03
CA LYS A 181 0.03 17.67 -12.15
C LYS A 181 -0.12 16.22 -12.54
N PHE A 182 -0.23 15.35 -11.55
CA PHE A 182 -0.67 13.99 -11.74
C PHE A 182 -2.06 13.82 -11.14
N THR A 183 -3.00 13.32 -11.92
CA THR A 183 -4.37 13.06 -11.46
C THR A 183 -4.74 11.60 -11.65
N VAL A 184 -5.54 11.10 -10.72
CA VAL A 184 -6.16 9.78 -10.80
C VAL A 184 -7.66 9.98 -10.63
N THR A 185 -8.42 9.53 -11.61
CA THR A 185 -9.86 9.71 -11.64
C THR A 185 -10.54 8.39 -11.98
N GLN A 186 -11.62 8.07 -11.29
CA GLN A 186 -12.46 6.93 -11.66
C GLN A 186 -13.46 7.36 -12.73
N LEU A 187 -13.47 6.64 -13.86
CA LEU A 187 -14.45 6.85 -14.93
C LEU A 187 -15.76 6.17 -14.51
N ASN A 188 -16.84 6.92 -14.31
CA ASN A 188 -18.15 6.34 -14.04
C ASN A 188 -18.77 5.88 -15.35
N THR A 189 -18.65 4.59 -15.72
CA THR A 189 -19.22 4.08 -16.98
C THR A 189 -20.65 3.51 -16.85
N HIS A 190 -21.15 3.26 -15.63
CA HIS A 190 -22.45 2.60 -15.37
C HIS A 190 -23.55 3.44 -14.69
N THR A 191 -23.74 4.71 -15.04
CA THR A 191 -24.97 5.41 -14.64
C THR A 191 -25.69 6.00 -15.84
N GLN A 192 -26.71 5.28 -16.32
CA GLN A 192 -27.77 5.94 -17.07
C GLN A 192 -28.32 7.09 -16.21
N PRO A 193 -28.53 8.29 -16.77
CA PRO A 193 -29.18 9.37 -16.05
C PRO A 193 -30.54 8.87 -15.56
N LYS A 194 -30.79 8.90 -14.24
CA LYS A 194 -32.15 8.75 -13.71
C LYS A 194 -32.98 9.88 -14.30
N ALA A 195 -34.07 9.52 -14.96
CA ALA A 195 -34.91 10.41 -15.76
C ALA A 195 -35.53 11.61 -15.00
N ASP A 196 -35.38 11.68 -13.67
CA ASP A 196 -36.09 12.66 -12.85
C ASP A 196 -35.21 13.80 -12.29
N ASN A 197 -33.88 13.79 -12.49
CA ASN A 197 -32.99 14.84 -11.98
C ASN A 197 -31.96 15.30 -13.04
N VAL A 198 -32.34 16.31 -13.83
CA VAL A 198 -31.56 16.88 -14.95
C VAL A 198 -30.30 17.68 -14.49
N HIS A 199 -29.94 17.67 -13.20
CA HIS A 199 -28.83 18.47 -12.67
C HIS A 199 -27.71 17.69 -11.95
N GLU A 200 -27.76 16.36 -11.92
CA GLU A 200 -26.63 15.58 -11.38
C GLU A 200 -25.60 15.34 -12.49
N LYS A 201 -24.75 16.34 -12.70
CA LYS A 201 -23.58 16.22 -13.57
C LYS A 201 -22.73 15.08 -12.98
N ASN A 202 -22.66 13.94 -13.67
CA ASN A 202 -21.78 12.82 -13.36
C ASN A 202 -20.32 13.28 -13.46
N GLU A 203 -19.85 14.04 -12.47
CA GLU A 203 -18.46 14.47 -12.42
C GLU A 203 -17.59 13.28 -12.02
N PRO A 204 -16.54 12.99 -12.81
CA PRO A 204 -15.70 11.83 -12.57
C PRO A 204 -14.98 12.00 -11.23
N GLN A 205 -14.94 10.93 -10.43
CA GLN A 205 -14.51 11.04 -9.04
C GLN A 205 -12.99 11.13 -8.95
N LEU A 206 -12.47 12.29 -8.53
CA LEU A 206 -11.05 12.54 -8.34
C LEU A 206 -10.53 11.81 -7.09
N TRP A 207 -9.64 10.84 -7.32
CA TRP A 207 -9.01 10.02 -6.28
C TRP A 207 -7.66 10.57 -5.87
N ALA A 208 -6.92 11.21 -6.78
CA ALA A 208 -5.68 11.89 -6.44
C ALA A 208 -5.46 13.08 -7.35
N GLU A 209 -4.90 14.14 -6.78
CA GLU A 209 -4.37 15.29 -7.50
C GLU A 209 -3.07 15.69 -6.84
N LEU A 210 -1.96 15.48 -7.55
CA LEU A 210 -0.61 15.70 -7.06
C LEU A 210 0.06 16.77 -7.93
N PRO A 211 -0.09 18.06 -7.59
CA PRO A 211 0.67 19.12 -8.23
C PRO A 211 2.15 18.92 -7.93
N TRP A 212 2.97 18.92 -8.96
CA TRP A 212 4.40 18.76 -8.83
C TRP A 212 5.16 19.87 -9.55
N SER A 213 6.35 20.15 -9.05
CA SER A 213 7.31 21.00 -9.75
C SER A 213 8.72 20.52 -9.48
N PHE A 214 9.65 20.90 -10.35
CA PHE A 214 11.05 20.56 -10.15
C PHE A 214 11.97 21.73 -10.49
N SER A 215 13.20 21.63 -10.03
CA SER A 215 14.32 22.52 -10.33
C SER A 215 15.57 21.68 -10.57
N GLN A 216 16.72 22.34 -10.71
CA GLN A 216 18.00 21.63 -10.82
C GLN A 216 18.33 20.78 -9.58
N SER A 217 17.84 21.15 -8.40
CA SER A 217 18.18 20.52 -7.13
C SER A 217 17.02 19.83 -6.43
N GLN A 218 15.77 20.12 -6.78
CA GLN A 218 14.61 19.61 -6.06
C GLN A 218 13.51 19.13 -7.00
N PHE A 219 12.79 18.09 -6.60
CA PHE A 219 11.46 17.74 -7.11
C PHE A 219 10.50 17.80 -5.93
N VAL A 220 9.37 18.47 -6.09
CA VAL A 220 8.41 18.69 -5.00
C VAL A 220 7.01 18.34 -5.44
N ILE A 221 6.25 17.73 -4.53
CA ILE A 221 4.78 17.67 -4.56
C ILE A 221 4.31 18.54 -3.40
N ARG A 222 3.45 19.52 -3.67
CA ARG A 222 2.92 20.42 -2.65
C ARG A 222 1.41 20.49 -2.72
N ASN A 223 0.76 20.43 -1.55
CA ASN A 223 -0.69 20.43 -1.44
C ASN A 223 -1.35 19.31 -2.27
N GLY A 224 -0.65 18.19 -2.46
CA GLY A 224 -1.23 17.03 -3.11
C GLY A 224 -2.40 16.51 -2.28
N LYS A 225 -3.45 16.04 -2.94
CA LYS A 225 -4.66 15.52 -2.30
C LYS A 225 -4.92 14.11 -2.79
N TRP A 226 -5.43 13.28 -1.90
CA TRP A 226 -5.83 11.92 -2.24
C TRP A 226 -7.10 11.52 -1.48
N ARG A 227 -7.83 10.58 -2.07
CA ARG A 227 -9.09 10.02 -1.59
C ARG A 227 -9.13 8.55 -1.97
N TRP A 228 -9.60 7.74 -1.05
CA TRP A 228 -9.83 6.32 -1.26
C TRP A 228 -11.22 5.98 -0.73
N ILE A 229 -12.14 5.68 -1.65
CA ILE A 229 -13.56 5.47 -1.34
C ILE A 229 -13.94 3.98 -1.19
N SER A 230 -13.16 3.04 -1.75
CA SER A 230 -13.45 1.60 -1.67
C SER A 230 -13.03 0.91 -0.36
N ALA A 231 -12.56 1.65 0.63
CA ALA A 231 -12.30 1.11 1.97
C ALA A 231 -13.59 1.04 2.82
N ALA A 232 -13.56 0.31 3.93
CA ALA A 232 -14.70 0.22 4.87
C ALA A 232 -15.17 1.59 5.41
N GLN A 233 -14.33 2.62 5.29
CA GLN A 233 -14.68 4.03 5.49
C GLN A 233 -13.95 4.86 4.42
N PRO A 234 -14.54 5.97 3.91
CA PRO A 234 -13.84 6.83 2.96
C PRO A 234 -12.63 7.46 3.64
N LEU A 235 -11.46 7.24 3.05
CA LEU A 235 -10.19 7.82 3.50
C LEU A 235 -9.84 8.99 2.59
N SER A 236 -9.22 10.01 3.15
CA SER A 236 -8.71 11.13 2.36
C SER A 236 -7.53 11.78 3.06
N GLY A 237 -6.77 12.58 2.34
CA GLY A 237 -5.61 13.21 2.94
C GLY A 237 -4.87 14.12 2.00
N GLY A 238 -3.80 14.67 2.53
CA GLY A 238 -2.83 15.48 1.83
C GLY A 238 -1.48 14.77 1.75
N VAL A 239 -0.68 15.19 0.77
CA VAL A 239 0.70 14.76 0.60
C VAL A 239 1.57 15.94 0.19
N ASP A 240 2.64 16.12 0.94
CA ASP A 240 3.78 16.95 0.59
C ASP A 240 5.02 16.07 0.52
N LEU A 241 5.75 16.15 -0.58
CA LEU A 241 6.96 15.36 -0.83
C LEU A 241 8.05 16.28 -1.36
N THR A 242 9.29 16.08 -0.94
CA THR A 242 10.45 16.77 -1.49
C THR A 242 11.58 15.77 -1.69
N LEU A 243 12.06 15.68 -2.93
CA LEU A 243 13.24 14.94 -3.34
C LEU A 243 14.36 15.94 -3.61
N GLU A 244 15.36 15.99 -2.74
CA GLU A 244 16.54 16.84 -2.92
C GLU A 244 17.63 16.08 -3.67
N GLN A 245 18.40 16.79 -4.49
CA GLN A 245 19.48 16.25 -5.32
C GLN A 245 19.03 15.07 -6.20
N TRP A 246 17.77 15.08 -6.63
CA TRP A 246 17.13 13.99 -7.39
C TRP A 246 17.89 13.60 -8.67
N LYS A 247 18.61 14.55 -9.30
CA LYS A 247 19.47 14.30 -10.47
C LYS A 247 20.68 13.40 -10.20
N LYS A 248 21.09 13.22 -8.94
CA LYS A 248 22.17 12.29 -8.55
C LYS A 248 21.70 10.82 -8.51
N GLY A 249 20.44 10.55 -8.85
CA GLY A 249 19.83 9.23 -8.76
C GLY A 249 19.47 8.83 -7.34
N PHE A 250 18.92 7.63 -7.17
CA PHE A 250 18.39 7.13 -5.89
C PHE A 250 19.39 7.22 -4.74
N ASN A 251 20.64 6.83 -4.95
CA ASN A 251 21.66 6.80 -3.89
C ASN A 251 22.21 8.19 -3.52
N GLY A 252 22.01 9.20 -4.37
CA GLY A 252 22.47 10.56 -4.15
C GLY A 252 21.38 11.53 -3.69
N MET A 253 20.11 11.09 -3.70
CA MET A 253 18.97 11.93 -3.34
C MET A 253 18.61 11.82 -1.86
N LYS A 254 18.04 12.89 -1.32
CA LYS A 254 17.36 12.86 -0.01
C LYS A 254 15.87 13.01 -0.19
N VAL A 255 15.10 12.31 0.63
CA VAL A 255 13.64 12.38 0.63
C VAL A 255 13.15 12.90 1.96
N SER A 256 12.20 13.83 1.90
CA SER A 256 11.41 14.28 3.04
C SER A 256 9.97 14.42 2.61
N GLY A 257 9.06 14.34 3.57
CA GLY A 257 7.66 14.50 3.25
C GLY A 257 6.74 14.36 4.45
N ARG A 258 5.48 14.67 4.19
CA ARG A 258 4.38 14.54 5.13
C ARG A 258 3.18 14.03 4.36
N VAL A 259 2.62 12.92 4.82
CA VAL A 259 1.35 12.40 4.35
C VAL A 259 0.40 12.43 5.53
N ASN A 260 -0.79 12.99 5.36
CA ASN A 260 -1.83 12.86 6.36
C ASN A 260 -3.00 12.02 5.85
N LEU A 261 -3.70 11.41 6.79
CA LEU A 261 -4.86 10.56 6.60
C LEU A 261 -5.96 11.03 7.53
N LEU A 262 -7.07 11.45 6.95
CA LEU A 262 -8.30 11.82 7.62
C LEU A 262 -9.20 10.60 7.75
N THR A 263 -9.70 10.40 8.95
CA THR A 263 -10.66 9.37 9.32
C THR A 263 -11.85 10.03 10.02
N GLN A 264 -13.00 9.38 10.07
CA GLN A 264 -14.19 9.96 10.68
C GLN A 264 -15.08 8.91 11.31
N ASN A 265 -15.76 9.29 12.38
CA ASN A 265 -16.88 8.55 12.97
C ASN A 265 -17.90 9.53 13.58
N GLU A 266 -18.88 9.01 14.31
CA GLU A 266 -19.90 9.80 15.02
C GLU A 266 -19.31 10.80 16.04
N PHE A 267 -18.08 10.58 16.51
CA PHE A 267 -17.37 11.46 17.45
C PHE A 267 -16.51 12.53 16.76
N GLY A 268 -16.53 12.60 15.43
CA GLY A 268 -15.82 13.62 14.64
C GLY A 268 -14.67 13.07 13.79
N LYS A 269 -13.78 13.97 13.37
CA LYS A 269 -12.66 13.67 12.46
C LYS A 269 -11.39 13.35 13.24
N GLY A 270 -10.69 12.28 12.85
CA GLY A 270 -9.32 11.96 13.27
C GLY A 270 -8.34 12.30 12.15
N ASN A 271 -7.14 12.78 12.50
CA ASN A 271 -6.06 13.02 11.55
C ASN A 271 -4.81 12.26 11.99
N VAL A 272 -4.31 11.38 11.12
CA VAL A 272 -3.05 10.66 11.28
C VAL A 272 -2.04 11.28 10.33
N VAL A 273 -0.80 11.48 10.78
CA VAL A 273 0.28 12.12 10.03
C VAL A 273 1.49 11.21 10.04
N LEU A 274 1.92 10.79 8.86
CA LEU A 274 3.23 10.19 8.62
C LEU A 274 4.18 11.29 8.17
N SER A 275 5.31 11.44 8.86
CA SER A 275 6.36 12.38 8.47
C SER A 275 7.73 11.71 8.36
N ILE A 276 8.51 12.17 7.38
CA ILE A 276 9.87 11.73 7.11
C ILE A 276 10.74 12.99 7.04
N LYS A 277 11.78 13.06 7.87
CA LYS A 277 12.77 14.14 7.81
C LYS A 277 13.70 13.92 6.60
N PRO A 278 14.38 14.96 6.08
CA PRO A 278 15.32 14.81 4.97
C PRO A 278 16.34 13.69 5.22
N THR A 279 16.18 12.59 4.47
CA THR A 279 16.94 11.35 4.67
C THR A 279 17.45 10.83 3.32
N PRO A 280 18.72 10.44 3.20
CA PRO A 280 19.21 9.71 2.04
C PRO A 280 18.40 8.44 1.77
N ILE A 281 18.11 8.14 0.50
CA ILE A 281 17.47 6.88 0.13
C ILE A 281 18.51 5.92 -0.45
N SER A 282 18.38 4.65 -0.09
CA SER A 282 19.06 3.54 -0.73
C SER A 282 18.07 2.39 -0.85
N LEU A 283 17.98 1.79 -2.05
CA LEU A 283 17.06 0.68 -2.32
C LEU A 283 17.50 -0.62 -1.63
N THR A 284 18.81 -0.80 -1.43
CA THR A 284 19.40 -2.03 -0.88
C THR A 284 19.66 -1.92 0.63
N ASN A 285 19.96 -0.72 1.12
CA ASN A 285 20.26 -0.49 2.53
C ASN A 285 19.67 0.85 3.00
N ALA A 286 18.36 0.88 3.20
CA ALA A 286 17.65 2.04 3.70
C ALA A 286 17.94 2.26 5.19
N HIS A 287 17.90 3.52 5.60
CA HIS A 287 17.85 3.94 7.01
C HIS A 287 16.96 5.17 7.13
N ILE A 288 15.63 4.95 7.18
CA ILE A 288 14.63 6.02 7.06
C ILE A 288 13.94 6.25 8.41
N PRO A 289 14.27 7.33 9.14
CA PRO A 289 13.51 7.73 10.31
C PRO A 289 12.14 8.27 9.86
N LEU A 290 11.09 7.66 10.40
CA LEU A 290 9.71 8.09 10.19
C LEU A 290 9.00 8.32 11.53
N GLN A 291 7.97 9.14 11.50
CA GLN A 291 7.12 9.39 12.65
C GLN A 291 5.65 9.30 12.20
N LEU A 292 4.91 8.37 12.81
CA LEU A 292 3.46 8.27 12.62
C LEU A 292 2.76 8.78 13.89
N THR A 293 2.04 9.89 13.80
CA THR A 293 1.36 10.52 14.93
C THR A 293 -0.07 10.89 14.62
N GLY A 294 -0.90 11.02 15.65
CA GLY A 294 -2.24 11.61 15.53
C GLY A 294 -3.34 10.69 16.02
N GLN A 295 -4.52 10.84 15.42
CA GLN A 295 -5.75 10.17 15.86
C GLN A 295 -6.45 9.50 14.68
N MET A 296 -6.86 8.25 14.88
CA MET A 296 -7.70 7.48 13.99
C MET A 296 -9.05 7.22 14.65
N ASN A 297 -10.11 7.57 13.95
CA ASN A 297 -11.49 7.31 14.35
C ASN A 297 -12.04 6.19 13.45
N ARG A 298 -12.55 5.11 14.04
CA ARG A 298 -13.13 3.98 13.31
C ARG A 298 -14.25 3.33 14.13
N GLY A 299 -15.44 3.19 13.54
CA GLY A 299 -16.62 2.77 14.29
C GLY A 299 -16.82 3.67 15.51
N GLN A 300 -17.10 3.10 16.68
CA GLN A 300 -17.23 3.84 17.93
C GLN A 300 -15.93 3.93 18.74
N MET A 301 -14.78 3.67 18.11
CA MET A 301 -13.46 3.71 18.72
C MET A 301 -12.67 4.94 18.27
N ILE A 302 -11.96 5.54 19.23
CA ILE A 302 -10.95 6.57 19.02
C ILE A 302 -9.59 5.96 19.38
N ILE A 303 -8.61 6.08 18.48
CA ILE A 303 -7.27 5.54 18.64
C ILE A 303 -6.28 6.69 18.44
N THR A 304 -5.42 6.92 19.42
CA THR A 304 -4.30 7.88 19.30
C THR A 304 -2.98 7.14 19.22
N MET A 305 -2.05 7.70 18.45
CA MET A 305 -0.75 7.08 18.19
C MET A 305 0.37 8.11 18.17
N SER A 306 1.52 7.69 18.67
CA SER A 306 2.80 8.36 18.48
C SER A 306 3.84 7.28 18.31
N LEU A 307 4.32 7.08 17.09
CA LEU A 307 5.19 5.96 16.70
C LEU A 307 6.41 6.51 15.96
N PRO A 308 7.45 6.99 16.66
CA PRO A 308 8.77 7.14 16.07
C PRO A 308 9.31 5.76 15.67
N ALA A 309 9.80 5.62 14.44
CA ALA A 309 10.35 4.37 13.96
C ALA A 309 11.47 4.61 12.93
N ILE A 310 12.28 3.58 12.69
CA ILE A 310 13.30 3.59 11.63
C ILE A 310 13.06 2.41 10.71
N VAL A 311 12.97 2.68 9.41
CA VAL A 311 12.97 1.65 8.36
C VAL A 311 14.41 1.32 8.01
N THR A 312 14.75 0.03 8.06
CA THR A 312 16.10 -0.47 7.77
C THR A 312 16.09 -1.62 6.77
N GLY A 313 17.22 -1.86 6.11
CA GLY A 313 17.40 -2.96 5.15
C GLY A 313 16.91 -2.60 3.74
N SER A 314 16.68 -3.61 2.90
CA SER A 314 16.18 -3.38 1.54
C SER A 314 14.74 -2.87 1.56
N LEU A 315 14.41 -1.91 0.71
CA LEU A 315 13.03 -1.42 0.57
C LEU A 315 12.08 -2.45 -0.05
N ALA A 316 12.60 -3.53 -0.64
CA ALA A 316 11.79 -4.67 -1.09
C ALA A 316 11.31 -5.54 0.09
N THR A 317 12.05 -5.56 1.20
CA THR A 317 11.75 -6.34 2.41
C THR A 317 12.06 -5.51 3.66
N PRO A 318 11.36 -4.39 3.89
CA PRO A 318 11.72 -3.42 4.92
C PRO A 318 11.52 -3.98 6.32
N LYS A 319 12.43 -3.62 7.24
CA LYS A 319 12.27 -3.82 8.69
C LYS A 319 12.00 -2.49 9.37
N ILE A 320 10.83 -2.34 9.99
CA ILE A 320 10.42 -1.12 10.69
C ILE A 320 10.63 -1.32 12.19
N THR A 321 11.59 -0.62 12.79
CA THR A 321 11.89 -0.73 14.22
C THR A 321 11.31 0.44 15.00
N PHE A 322 10.49 0.18 16.00
CA PHE A 322 9.83 1.19 16.82
C PHE A 322 10.75 1.71 17.93
N GLN A 323 10.88 3.03 18.01
CA GLN A 323 11.78 3.71 18.93
C GLN A 323 11.14 3.98 20.31
N PRO A 324 11.92 4.41 21.31
CA PRO A 324 11.37 4.91 22.57
C PRO A 324 10.29 5.98 22.33
N GLY A 325 9.17 5.86 23.05
CA GLY A 325 7.99 6.72 22.86
C GLY A 325 6.93 6.15 21.92
N SER A 326 7.19 5.02 21.24
CA SER A 326 6.17 4.35 20.42
C SER A 326 5.04 3.77 21.25
N LEU A 327 3.86 4.37 21.11
CA LEU A 327 2.67 4.04 21.88
C LEU A 327 1.39 4.19 21.06
N PHE A 328 0.54 3.16 21.14
CA PHE A 328 -0.87 3.25 20.80
C PHE A 328 -1.72 3.40 22.06
N ARG A 329 -2.77 4.22 21.97
CA ARG A 329 -3.83 4.34 22.96
C ARG A 329 -5.18 4.28 22.28
N GLY A 330 -6.19 3.68 22.91
CA GLY A 330 -7.53 3.66 22.34
C GLY A 330 -8.63 3.55 23.38
N TRP A 331 -9.81 4.03 23.04
CA TRP A 331 -11.01 3.97 23.88
C TRP A 331 -12.26 4.06 23.01
N GLY A 332 -13.38 3.60 23.55
CA GLY A 332 -14.67 3.60 22.86
C GLY A 332 -15.44 2.29 23.01
N LYS A 333 -16.56 2.19 22.30
CA LYS A 333 -17.40 0.99 22.31
C LYS A 333 -16.94 0.01 21.23
N VAL A 334 -16.79 -1.25 21.61
CA VAL A 334 -16.50 -2.37 20.70
C VAL A 334 -17.79 -3.08 20.31
N SER A 335 -18.75 -3.13 21.22
CA SER A 335 -20.13 -3.57 21.01
C SER A 335 -21.08 -2.79 21.93
N GLU A 336 -22.40 -3.01 21.82
CA GLU A 336 -23.39 -2.38 22.70
C GLU A 336 -23.09 -2.57 24.20
N ASN A 337 -22.60 -3.75 24.56
CA ASN A 337 -22.35 -4.13 25.94
C ASN A 337 -20.89 -3.98 26.35
N PHE A 338 -19.96 -3.80 25.43
CA PHE A 338 -18.52 -3.80 25.71
C PHE A 338 -17.87 -2.47 25.37
N THR A 339 -17.39 -1.77 26.39
CA THR A 339 -16.69 -0.49 26.27
C THR A 339 -15.25 -0.63 26.74
N VAL A 340 -14.30 -0.26 25.88
CA VAL A 340 -12.89 -0.06 26.26
C VAL A 340 -12.77 1.36 26.82
N LYS A 341 -12.51 1.47 28.13
CA LYS A 341 -12.23 2.76 28.79
C LYS A 341 -10.84 3.26 28.44
N GLU A 342 -9.88 2.35 28.39
CA GLU A 342 -8.50 2.63 27.98
C GLU A 342 -7.86 1.33 27.49
N ALA A 343 -7.23 1.38 26.32
CA ALA A 343 -6.27 0.39 25.86
C ALA A 343 -4.94 1.10 25.62
N ARG A 344 -3.84 0.55 26.13
CA ARG A 344 -2.48 1.10 26.01
C ARG A 344 -1.54 0.01 25.52
N LEU A 345 -0.93 0.21 24.34
CA LEU A 345 -0.04 -0.76 23.69
C LEU A 345 1.31 -0.09 23.36
N PRO A 346 2.30 -0.18 24.26
CA PRO A 346 3.67 0.24 23.99
C PRO A 346 4.34 -0.67 22.95
N LEU A 347 5.05 -0.07 21.99
CA LEU A 347 5.76 -0.80 20.93
C LEU A 347 7.28 -0.56 20.91
N ALA A 348 7.80 0.27 21.82
CA ALA A 348 9.23 0.58 21.86
C ALA A 348 10.09 -0.70 21.95
N GLY A 349 11.11 -0.80 21.09
CA GLY A 349 12.02 -1.95 21.03
C GLY A 349 11.48 -3.16 20.26
N THR A 350 10.28 -3.06 19.68
CA THR A 350 9.74 -4.06 18.75
C THR A 350 10.06 -3.68 17.31
N TYR A 351 9.93 -4.63 16.39
CA TYR A 351 9.99 -4.35 14.97
C TYR A 351 8.89 -5.08 14.21
N LEU A 352 8.52 -4.53 13.06
CA LEU A 352 7.58 -5.09 12.11
C LEU A 352 8.31 -5.44 10.81
N THR A 353 8.07 -6.64 10.31
CA THR A 353 8.46 -7.08 8.95
C THR A 353 7.21 -7.53 8.20
N ARG A 354 7.37 -8.05 6.97
CA ARG A 354 6.28 -8.70 6.23
C ARG A 354 5.68 -9.90 6.98
N ASN A 355 6.45 -10.56 7.85
CA ASN A 355 5.98 -11.74 8.58
C ASN A 355 5.15 -11.39 9.81
N GLY A 356 5.42 -10.24 10.45
CA GLY A 356 4.68 -9.77 11.62
C GLY A 356 5.53 -8.98 12.62
N PHE A 357 4.97 -8.76 13.80
CA PHE A 357 5.63 -8.07 14.92
C PHE A 357 6.54 -9.03 15.69
N THR A 358 7.76 -8.58 15.96
CA THR A 358 8.73 -9.31 16.78
C THR A 358 9.29 -8.42 17.87
N GLY A 359 9.41 -8.98 19.07
CA GLY A 359 9.87 -8.30 20.27
C GLY A 359 8.91 -8.39 21.45
N ARG A 360 9.18 -7.61 22.51
CA ARG A 360 8.33 -7.59 23.70
C ARG A 360 7.06 -6.80 23.45
N LEU A 361 5.92 -7.49 23.37
CA LEU A 361 4.59 -6.86 23.27
C LEU A 361 3.93 -6.77 24.63
N GLN A 362 3.39 -5.60 24.93
CA GLN A 362 2.62 -5.33 26.14
C GLN A 362 1.27 -4.71 25.78
N ALA A 363 0.24 -5.05 26.56
CA ALA A 363 -1.06 -4.41 26.47
C ALA A 363 -1.63 -4.19 27.86
N ILE A 364 -2.21 -3.02 28.10
CA ILE A 364 -2.99 -2.73 29.30
C ILE A 364 -4.37 -2.31 28.84
N VAL A 365 -5.40 -3.04 29.25
CA VAL A 365 -6.77 -2.80 28.83
C VAL A 365 -7.65 -2.66 30.06
N THR A 366 -8.27 -1.50 30.21
CA THR A 366 -9.37 -1.27 31.14
C THR A 366 -10.67 -1.26 30.32
N ALA A 367 -11.56 -2.19 30.62
CA ALA A 367 -12.83 -2.34 29.92
C ALA A 367 -14.00 -2.46 30.89
N LYS A 368 -15.20 -2.23 30.38
CA LYS A 368 -16.46 -2.47 31.06
C LYS A 368 -17.35 -3.28 30.14
N GLU A 369 -17.81 -4.41 30.65
CA GLU A 369 -18.93 -5.15 30.08
C GLU A 369 -20.18 -4.85 30.93
N SER A 370 -21.32 -4.60 30.28
CA SER A 370 -22.52 -4.06 30.95
C SER A 370 -23.08 -4.98 32.04
N TYR A 371 -22.94 -6.30 31.88
CA TYR A 371 -23.36 -7.32 32.82
C TYR A 371 -22.22 -7.78 33.72
N TRP A 372 -21.04 -8.07 33.15
CA TRP A 372 -19.91 -8.67 33.89
C TRP A 372 -19.09 -7.67 34.71
N GLY A 373 -19.26 -6.36 34.50
CA GLY A 373 -18.62 -5.33 35.31
C GLY A 373 -17.38 -4.70 34.67
N THR A 374 -16.60 -3.99 35.47
CA THR A 374 -15.37 -3.31 35.03
C THR A 374 -14.16 -4.17 35.38
N PHE A 375 -13.19 -4.25 34.48
CA PHE A 375 -11.95 -4.97 34.72
C PHE A 375 -10.76 -4.29 34.06
N ARG A 376 -9.58 -4.59 34.60
CA ARG A 376 -8.29 -4.16 34.07
C ARG A 376 -7.40 -5.38 33.90
N LEU A 377 -6.93 -5.59 32.67
CA LEU A 377 -6.03 -6.67 32.31
C LEU A 377 -4.72 -6.12 31.77
N HIS A 378 -3.63 -6.77 32.15
CA HIS A 378 -2.29 -6.55 31.68
C HIS A 378 -1.82 -7.80 30.93
N PHE A 379 -1.14 -7.59 29.82
CA PHE A 379 -0.46 -8.61 29.03
C PHE A 379 0.99 -8.18 28.82
N ASP A 380 1.92 -9.11 28.98
CA ASP A 380 3.35 -8.88 28.75
C ASP A 380 4.01 -10.17 28.27
N GLY A 381 4.58 -10.11 27.07
CA GLY A 381 5.07 -11.30 26.40
C GLY A 381 6.07 -11.01 25.29
N TYR A 382 6.60 -12.08 24.72
CA TYR A 382 7.47 -12.00 23.55
C TYR A 382 6.72 -12.53 22.33
N ALA A 383 6.74 -11.73 21.27
CA ALA A 383 6.18 -12.05 19.97
C ALA A 383 7.30 -12.35 18.97
N GLU A 384 7.02 -13.29 18.08
CA GLU A 384 7.87 -13.70 16.97
C GLU A 384 7.00 -13.81 15.72
N ASP A 385 7.24 -12.89 14.78
CA ASP A 385 6.52 -12.74 13.53
C ASP A 385 5.01 -12.75 13.72
N PHE A 386 4.55 -12.11 14.80
CA PHE A 386 3.16 -12.19 15.25
C PHE A 386 2.27 -11.19 14.52
N ILE A 387 1.22 -11.70 13.92
CA ILE A 387 -0.04 -11.00 13.61
C ILE A 387 -1.19 -11.94 13.98
N PRO A 388 -2.43 -11.47 14.18
CA PRO A 388 -3.54 -12.37 14.50
C PRO A 388 -3.61 -13.53 13.51
N ASP A 389 -3.65 -14.74 14.06
CA ASP A 389 -3.71 -16.02 13.33
C ASP A 389 -2.45 -16.42 12.53
N GLN A 390 -1.32 -15.70 12.69
CA GLN A 390 -0.01 -16.04 12.12
C GLN A 390 1.15 -15.73 13.09
N GLY A 391 2.14 -16.62 13.12
CA GLY A 391 3.30 -16.47 14.01
C GLY A 391 2.94 -16.79 15.46
N ASN A 392 3.75 -16.29 16.40
CA ASN A 392 3.65 -16.68 17.80
C ASN A 392 3.73 -15.50 18.76
N TRP A 393 2.88 -15.48 19.77
CA TRP A 393 3.02 -14.59 20.93
C TRP A 393 2.85 -15.41 22.21
N ASN A 394 3.86 -15.41 23.08
CA ASN A 394 3.79 -16.03 24.40
C ASN A 394 3.72 -14.93 25.45
N TRP A 395 2.71 -14.94 26.31
CA TRP A 395 2.48 -13.87 27.27
C TRP A 395 2.21 -14.39 28.68
N ARG A 396 2.47 -13.50 29.63
CA ARG A 396 1.89 -13.52 30.97
C ARG A 396 0.76 -12.51 31.00
N TYR A 397 -0.27 -12.80 31.78
CA TYR A 397 -1.35 -11.87 32.02
C TYR A 397 -1.68 -11.78 33.50
N TRP A 398 -2.16 -10.63 33.92
CA TRP A 398 -2.65 -10.40 35.28
C TRP A 398 -3.64 -9.25 35.29
N GLY A 399 -4.44 -9.16 36.34
CA GLY A 399 -5.41 -8.10 36.44
C GLY A 399 -6.41 -8.32 37.55
N ASN A 400 -7.43 -7.49 37.54
CA ASN A 400 -8.48 -7.51 38.53
C ASN A 400 -9.75 -6.88 37.96
N GLY A 401 -10.88 -7.15 38.60
CA GLY A 401 -12.15 -6.56 38.23
C GLY A 401 -13.25 -6.81 39.24
N ASP A 402 -14.40 -6.24 38.94
CA ASP A 402 -15.65 -6.49 39.62
C ASP A 402 -16.44 -7.56 38.84
N LEU A 403 -17.33 -8.26 39.53
CA LEU A 403 -18.28 -9.22 38.96
C LEU A 403 -19.65 -9.00 39.62
N PRO A 404 -20.39 -7.94 39.22
CA PRO A 404 -21.62 -7.50 39.88
C PRO A 404 -22.70 -8.58 40.02
N PRO A 405 -22.95 -9.48 39.04
CA PRO A 405 -23.96 -10.53 39.18
C PRO A 405 -23.71 -11.48 40.35
N LEU A 406 -22.45 -11.63 40.77
CA LEU A 406 -22.03 -12.46 41.89
C LEU A 406 -21.57 -11.64 43.12
N LYS A 407 -21.76 -10.31 43.08
CA LYS A 407 -21.26 -9.34 44.06
C LYS A 407 -19.80 -9.58 44.48
N ALA A 408 -18.98 -10.00 43.53
CA ALA A 408 -17.61 -10.40 43.76
C ALA A 408 -16.63 -9.38 43.22
N LYS A 409 -15.45 -9.32 43.80
CA LYS A 409 -14.24 -8.78 43.20
C LYS A 409 -13.28 -9.92 42.93
N TRP A 410 -12.53 -9.82 41.85
CA TRP A 410 -11.60 -10.85 41.45
C TRP A 410 -10.23 -10.29 41.09
N ASP A 411 -9.21 -11.11 41.32
CA ASP A 411 -7.86 -10.96 40.81
C ASP A 411 -7.50 -12.17 39.96
N ILE A 412 -6.72 -11.98 38.91
CA ILE A 412 -6.28 -13.05 38.02
C ILE A 412 -4.79 -12.92 37.71
N SER A 413 -4.14 -14.06 37.53
CA SER A 413 -2.82 -14.15 36.92
C SER A 413 -2.68 -15.44 36.13
N GLY A 414 -1.78 -15.44 35.15
CA GLY A 414 -1.59 -16.63 34.33
C GLY A 414 -0.59 -16.46 33.20
N LYS A 415 -0.55 -17.48 32.36
CA LYS A 415 0.28 -17.53 31.15
C LYS A 415 -0.52 -18.10 30.00
N GLY A 416 -0.25 -17.62 28.80
CA GLY A 416 -0.89 -18.09 27.58
C GLY A 416 -0.01 -17.92 26.35
N SER A 417 -0.50 -18.42 25.24
CA SER A 417 0.14 -18.27 23.94
C SER A 417 -0.88 -18.20 22.81
N TRP A 418 -0.56 -17.44 21.76
CA TRP A 418 -1.27 -17.39 20.48
C TRP A 418 -0.29 -17.91 19.46
N LYS A 419 -0.55 -19.10 18.94
CA LYS A 419 0.30 -19.75 17.95
C LYS A 419 -0.55 -20.04 16.73
N GLN A 420 -0.25 -19.40 15.61
CA GLN A 420 -1.11 -19.45 14.43
C GLN A 420 -2.56 -19.11 14.84
N SER A 421 -3.57 -19.91 14.47
CA SER A 421 -4.98 -19.70 14.82
C SER A 421 -5.38 -20.15 16.24
N GLN A 422 -4.45 -20.74 17.01
CA GLN A 422 -4.76 -21.30 18.32
C GLN A 422 -4.38 -20.35 19.47
N ILE A 423 -5.34 -20.01 20.31
CA ILE A 423 -5.13 -19.31 21.58
C ILE A 423 -5.19 -20.32 22.71
N THR A 424 -4.15 -20.38 23.53
CA THR A 424 -4.09 -21.25 24.71
C THR A 424 -3.88 -20.42 25.97
N VAL A 425 -4.69 -20.68 26.99
CA VAL A 425 -4.42 -20.26 28.38
C VAL A 425 -3.82 -21.47 29.09
N ASN A 426 -2.50 -21.43 29.31
CA ASN A 426 -1.76 -22.55 29.89
C ASN A 426 -1.88 -22.63 31.40
N ALA A 427 -1.99 -21.48 32.05
CA ALA A 427 -2.12 -21.37 33.50
C ALA A 427 -3.05 -20.22 33.83
N LEU A 428 -3.96 -20.46 34.77
CA LEU A 428 -4.90 -19.48 35.29
C LEU A 428 -4.97 -19.69 36.79
N ASN A 429 -4.78 -18.62 37.54
CA ASN A 429 -5.01 -18.55 38.96
C ASN A 429 -5.86 -17.31 39.24
N THR A 430 -7.08 -17.54 39.69
CA THR A 430 -8.04 -16.48 39.99
C THR A 430 -8.47 -16.55 41.45
N GLY A 431 -8.48 -15.40 42.12
CA GLY A 431 -9.09 -15.19 43.42
C GLY A 431 -10.40 -14.44 43.33
N PHE A 432 -11.37 -14.82 44.15
CA PHE A 432 -12.57 -14.03 44.43
C PHE A 432 -12.59 -13.70 45.93
N ASP A 433 -13.04 -12.50 46.30
CA ASP A 433 -13.26 -12.15 47.70
C ASP A 433 -14.44 -12.95 48.30
N THR A 434 -15.55 -12.99 47.57
CA THR A 434 -16.76 -13.76 47.84
C THR A 434 -17.43 -14.11 46.51
N ILE A 435 -18.31 -15.12 46.49
CA ILE A 435 -19.31 -15.27 45.42
C ILE A 435 -20.68 -15.36 46.10
N GLU A 436 -21.53 -14.38 45.84
CA GLU A 436 -22.91 -14.34 46.33
C GLU A 436 -23.90 -14.45 45.18
N TYR A 437 -24.69 -15.53 45.18
CA TYR A 437 -25.75 -15.72 44.19
C TYR A 437 -26.97 -16.37 44.81
N GLY A 438 -28.12 -15.70 44.72
CA GLY A 438 -29.38 -16.16 45.31
C GLY A 438 -29.25 -16.45 46.81
N LEU A 439 -29.31 -17.73 47.18
CA LEU A 439 -29.26 -18.20 48.56
C LEU A 439 -27.85 -18.66 49.00
N VAL A 440 -26.86 -18.60 48.11
CA VAL A 440 -25.51 -19.17 48.31
C VAL A 440 -24.48 -18.06 48.49
N GLN A 441 -23.60 -18.22 49.46
CA GLN A 441 -22.42 -17.38 49.67
C GLN A 441 -21.17 -18.26 49.81
N MET A 442 -20.26 -18.18 48.84
CA MET A 442 -18.97 -18.88 48.88
C MET A 442 -17.88 -17.96 49.43
N LYS A 443 -17.14 -18.43 50.44
CA LYS A 443 -16.04 -17.68 51.07
C LYS A 443 -14.70 -18.02 50.41
N ALA A 444 -13.98 -16.98 50.00
CA ALA A 444 -12.68 -17.04 49.33
C ALA A 444 -12.61 -18.08 48.17
N PRO A 445 -13.53 -18.03 47.18
CA PRO A 445 -13.46 -18.94 46.05
C PRO A 445 -12.18 -18.73 45.21
N ARG A 446 -11.67 -19.83 44.66
CA ARG A 446 -10.50 -19.87 43.78
C ARG A 446 -10.82 -20.66 42.53
N LEU A 447 -10.53 -20.10 41.36
CA LEU A 447 -10.69 -20.77 40.07
C LEU A 447 -9.32 -21.03 39.47
N GLN A 448 -9.10 -22.26 39.00
CA GLN A 448 -7.86 -22.72 38.39
C GLN A 448 -8.13 -23.59 37.16
N LEU A 449 -7.14 -23.70 36.27
CA LEU A 449 -7.17 -24.64 35.15
C LEU A 449 -6.60 -25.99 35.59
N MET A 450 -7.34 -27.06 35.36
CA MET A 450 -6.88 -28.45 35.46
C MET A 450 -6.25 -28.93 34.16
N LYS A 451 -6.78 -28.45 33.02
CA LYS A 451 -6.18 -28.57 31.70
C LYS A 451 -6.16 -27.19 31.04
N PRO A 452 -5.19 -26.90 30.15
CA PRO A 452 -5.17 -25.64 29.42
C PRO A 452 -6.49 -25.37 28.70
N LEU A 453 -6.93 -24.11 28.72
CA LEU A 453 -8.04 -23.67 27.88
C LEU A 453 -7.50 -23.43 26.48
N VAL A 454 -7.94 -24.23 25.51
CA VAL A 454 -7.53 -24.15 24.11
C VAL A 454 -8.71 -23.66 23.29
N TRP A 455 -8.51 -22.54 22.59
CA TRP A 455 -9.45 -21.99 21.64
C TRP A 455 -8.83 -22.00 20.24
N GLU A 456 -9.36 -22.87 19.38
CA GLU A 456 -9.06 -22.90 17.95
C GLU A 456 -9.99 -21.92 17.22
N ARG A 457 -9.40 -20.89 16.61
CA ARG A 457 -10.14 -19.81 15.93
C ARG A 457 -10.37 -20.08 14.45
N SER A 458 -9.77 -21.13 13.89
CA SER A 458 -9.94 -21.48 12.49
C SER A 458 -11.42 -21.56 12.09
N VAL A 459 -11.80 -20.83 11.05
CA VAL A 459 -13.18 -20.80 10.52
C VAL A 459 -13.64 -22.19 10.07
N THR A 460 -12.71 -23.06 9.65
CA THR A 460 -13.05 -24.39 9.13
C THR A 460 -13.24 -25.44 10.23
N LYS A 461 -12.62 -25.24 11.40
CA LYS A 461 -12.67 -26.18 12.54
C LYS A 461 -12.55 -25.44 13.88
N PRO A 462 -13.52 -24.58 14.24
CA PRO A 462 -13.50 -23.91 15.54
C PRO A 462 -13.68 -24.95 16.64
N ALA A 463 -12.95 -24.79 17.73
CA ALA A 463 -13.08 -25.65 18.90
C ALA A 463 -12.70 -24.89 20.17
N LEU A 464 -13.41 -25.17 21.26
CA LEU A 464 -13.08 -24.69 22.60
C LEU A 464 -13.02 -25.88 23.56
N MET A 465 -11.87 -26.07 24.22
CA MET A 465 -11.67 -27.17 25.16
C MET A 465 -10.91 -26.71 26.40
N GLY A 466 -11.21 -27.28 27.56
CA GLY A 466 -10.43 -27.06 28.78
C GLY A 466 -11.11 -27.63 30.01
N ASP A 467 -10.35 -27.84 31.09
CA ASP A 467 -10.90 -28.28 32.37
C ASP A 467 -10.63 -27.22 33.43
N LEU A 468 -11.69 -26.84 34.15
CA LEU A 468 -11.67 -25.83 35.21
C LEU A 468 -11.99 -26.47 36.55
N GLN A 469 -11.36 -25.98 37.61
CA GLN A 469 -11.69 -26.31 38.99
C GLN A 469 -11.97 -25.04 39.78
N LEU A 470 -13.15 -24.98 40.41
CA LEU A 470 -13.52 -23.97 41.39
C LEU A 470 -13.48 -24.60 42.78
N SER A 471 -12.68 -24.04 43.68
CA SER A 471 -12.65 -24.44 45.09
C SER A 471 -13.13 -23.31 46.00
N ALA A 472 -13.84 -23.63 47.07
CA ALA A 472 -14.21 -22.67 48.11
C ALA A 472 -13.88 -23.24 49.49
N LEU A 473 -13.46 -22.37 50.42
CA LEU A 473 -13.15 -22.81 51.80
C LEU A 473 -14.41 -23.17 52.58
N ARG A 474 -15.53 -22.50 52.27
CA ARG A 474 -16.82 -22.72 52.89
C ARG A 474 -17.91 -22.12 52.01
N THR A 475 -19.04 -22.80 51.94
CA THR A 475 -20.22 -22.30 51.23
C THR A 475 -21.40 -22.25 52.20
N ASP A 476 -21.87 -21.05 52.51
CA ASP A 476 -23.00 -20.82 53.42
C ASP A 476 -24.31 -20.71 52.63
N PHE A 477 -25.40 -21.27 53.17
CA PHE A 477 -26.75 -21.14 52.62
C PHE A 477 -27.64 -20.30 53.54
N ARG A 478 -28.50 -19.46 52.97
CA ARG A 478 -29.45 -18.64 53.76
C ARG A 478 -30.40 -19.45 54.65
N SER A 479 -30.63 -20.72 54.35
CA SER A 479 -31.42 -21.64 55.18
C SER A 479 -30.73 -22.05 56.49
N GLY A 480 -29.49 -21.61 56.73
CA GLY A 480 -28.73 -21.86 57.96
C GLY A 480 -27.71 -22.99 57.87
N GLY A 481 -27.67 -23.74 56.76
CA GLY A 481 -26.69 -24.79 56.51
C GLY A 481 -25.38 -24.28 55.89
N PHE A 482 -24.34 -25.13 55.88
CA PHE A 482 -23.08 -24.86 55.18
C PHE A 482 -22.48 -26.12 54.55
N LEU A 483 -21.69 -25.96 53.49
CA LEU A 483 -20.76 -26.98 53.00
C LEU A 483 -19.33 -26.69 53.51
N PRO A 484 -18.59 -27.73 53.92
CA PRO A 484 -17.15 -27.64 54.18
C PRO A 484 -16.37 -27.34 52.89
N PRO A 485 -15.02 -27.28 52.89
CA PRO A 485 -14.26 -27.10 51.67
C PRO A 485 -14.69 -28.06 50.56
N VAL A 486 -15.03 -27.51 49.39
CA VAL A 486 -15.55 -28.26 48.24
C VAL A 486 -14.81 -27.85 46.96
N GLU A 487 -14.61 -28.83 46.08
CA GLU A 487 -14.08 -28.65 44.74
C GLU A 487 -15.17 -28.97 43.71
N PHE A 488 -15.41 -28.04 42.78
CA PHE A 488 -16.27 -28.21 41.63
C PHE A 488 -15.42 -28.27 40.38
N ARG A 489 -15.58 -29.33 39.58
CA ARG A 489 -14.86 -29.50 38.32
C ARG A 489 -15.83 -29.35 37.15
N ALA A 490 -15.41 -28.61 36.14
CA ALA A 490 -16.16 -28.41 34.92
C ALA A 490 -15.25 -28.65 33.71
N THR A 491 -15.75 -29.39 32.73
CA THR A 491 -15.11 -29.57 31.43
C THR A 491 -15.84 -28.69 30.42
N LEU A 492 -15.07 -27.88 29.69
CA LEU A 492 -15.53 -27.06 28.58
C LEU A 492 -15.30 -27.82 27.28
N THR A 493 -16.34 -27.95 26.48
CA THR A 493 -16.32 -28.50 25.12
C THR A 493 -17.32 -27.72 24.28
N GLY A 494 -16.88 -27.09 23.20
CA GLY A 494 -17.73 -26.31 22.31
C GLY A 494 -17.11 -26.05 20.95
#